data_AF-A0A6J4NP88-F1
#
_entry.id   AF-A0A6J4NP88-F1
#
_cell.length_a   1.000
_cell.length_b   1.000
_cell.length_c   1.000
_cell.angle_alpha   90.00
_cell.angle_beta   90.00
_cell.angle_gamma   90.00
#
_symmetry.space_group_name_H-M   'P 1'
#
loop_
_entity.id
_entity.type
_entity.pdbx_description
1 polymer ?
#
loop_
_entity_poly.entity_id
_entity_poly.type
_entity_poly.pdbx_seq_one_letter_code
_entity_poly.pdbx_strand_id
1 'polypeptide(L)'
;FDPLQQLGDGLLRSFEQRAGRYQEMPGTWLEAIGIGLTLWDGKFEGKDDRWLRWCTAEGVVIPTGAENAEQERQRAERAEAKVAQLAERLRAMGLDPDA
;
A
#
# COMPACT_ATOMS: atom_id res chain seq x y z
N PHE A 1 11.00 -6.01 13.30
CA PHE A 1 11.84 -5.63 12.15
C PHE A 1 13.21 -5.28 12.70
N ASP A 2 14.24 -5.96 12.22
CA ASP A 2 15.59 -5.88 12.76
C ASP A 2 16.61 -5.76 11.62
N PRO A 3 16.74 -4.56 11.01
CA PRO A 3 17.68 -4.34 9.92
C PRO A 3 19.14 -4.51 10.34
N LEU A 4 19.42 -4.43 11.65
CA LEU A 4 20.76 -4.55 12.22
C LEU A 4 21.06 -5.97 12.75
N GLN A 5 20.11 -6.91 12.65
CA GLN A 5 20.24 -8.30 13.09
C GLN A 5 20.70 -8.47 14.55
N GLN A 6 20.27 -7.56 15.43
CA GLN A 6 20.60 -7.61 16.86
C GLN A 6 19.82 -8.68 17.63
N LEU A 7 18.72 -9.18 17.08
CA LEU A 7 17.81 -10.17 17.67
C LEU A 7 18.03 -11.58 17.08
N GLY A 8 19.03 -11.75 16.21
CA GLY A 8 19.38 -13.01 15.53
C GLY A 8 19.06 -13.02 14.04
N ASP A 9 19.15 -14.19 13.41
CA ASP A 9 18.95 -14.34 11.96
C ASP A 9 17.50 -14.04 11.55
N GLY A 10 17.29 -13.06 10.67
CA GLY A 10 15.98 -12.75 10.09
C GLY A 10 15.54 -11.30 10.32
N LEU A 11 15.12 -10.64 9.22
CA LEU A 11 14.72 -9.23 9.22
C LEU A 11 13.40 -8.95 9.90
N LEU A 12 12.47 -9.90 9.90
CA LEU A 12 11.14 -9.74 10.47
C LEU A 12 10.80 -10.97 11.31
N ARG A 13 10.47 -10.71 12.57
CA ARG A 13 10.01 -11.69 13.54
C ARG A 13 8.72 -11.16 14.17
N SER A 14 7.81 -12.07 14.45
CA SER A 14 6.51 -11.81 15.03
C SER A 14 6.36 -12.64 16.29
N PHE A 15 5.66 -12.07 17.27
CA PHE A 15 5.48 -12.70 18.57
C PHE A 15 4.01 -12.61 18.97
N GLU A 16 3.51 -13.67 19.59
CA GLU A 16 2.21 -13.69 20.24
C GLU A 16 2.38 -13.80 21.76
N GLN A 17 1.44 -13.22 22.50
CA GLN A 17 1.38 -13.40 23.93
C GLN A 17 0.61 -14.69 24.25
N ARG A 18 1.30 -15.67 24.82
CA ARG A 18 0.73 -16.94 25.30
C ARG A 18 1.11 -17.17 26.75
N ALA A 19 0.10 -17.32 27.61
CA ALA A 19 0.26 -17.58 29.05
C ALA A 19 1.25 -16.61 29.74
N GLY A 20 1.13 -15.31 29.44
CA GLY A 20 1.97 -14.26 30.04
C GLY A 20 3.40 -14.18 29.51
N ARG A 21 3.74 -14.91 28.44
CA ARG A 21 5.06 -14.84 27.78
C ARG A 21 4.89 -14.56 26.29
N TYR A 22 5.83 -13.81 25.72
CA TYR A 22 5.93 -13.67 24.27
C TYR A 22 6.61 -14.92 23.69
N GLN A 23 5.97 -15.55 22.72
CA GLN A 23 6.51 -16.67 21.96
C GLN A 23 6.62 -16.27 20.50
N GLU A 24 7.75 -16.58 19.88
CA GLU A 24 7.96 -16.35 18.45
C GLU A 24 6.99 -17.24 17.66
N MET A 25 6.30 -16.63 16.70
CA MET A 25 5.40 -17.34 15.80
C MET A 25 6.10 -17.59 14.45
N PRO A 26 5.80 -18.70 13.75
CA PRO A 26 6.50 -19.12 12.53
C PRO A 26 6.19 -18.26 11.29
N GLY A 27 5.33 -17.25 11.41
CA GLY A 27 4.94 -16.38 10.30
C GLY A 27 4.39 -15.05 10.79
N THR A 28 4.15 -14.14 9.85
CA THR A 28 3.78 -12.74 10.14
C THR A 28 2.28 -12.46 10.00
N TRP A 29 1.49 -13.52 9.86
CA TRP A 29 0.04 -13.45 9.65
C TRP A 29 -0.72 -13.54 10.97
N LEU A 30 -1.60 -12.57 11.22
CA LEU A 30 -2.42 -12.49 12.44
C LEU A 30 -3.84 -12.96 12.13
N GLU A 31 -4.05 -14.28 12.20
CA GLU A 31 -5.32 -14.94 11.86
C GLU A 31 -6.55 -14.33 12.54
N ALA A 32 -6.43 -13.98 13.82
CA ALA A 32 -7.54 -13.46 14.63
C ALA A 32 -8.14 -12.16 14.09
N ILE A 33 -7.35 -11.39 13.34
CA ILE A 33 -7.75 -10.09 12.78
C ILE A 33 -7.63 -10.04 11.25
N GLY A 34 -7.24 -11.14 10.61
CA GLY A 34 -7.17 -11.26 9.15
C GLY A 34 -6.22 -10.27 8.47
N ILE A 35 -5.13 -9.90 9.14
CA ILE A 35 -4.08 -9.02 8.57
C ILE A 35 -2.70 -9.60 8.82
N GLY A 36 -1.75 -9.28 7.94
CA GLY A 36 -0.36 -9.71 8.05
C GLY A 36 0.60 -8.53 8.14
N LEU A 37 1.84 -8.84 8.50
CA LEU A 37 2.97 -7.94 8.39
C LEU A 37 3.86 -8.35 7.22
N THR A 38 4.29 -7.38 6.43
CA THR A 38 5.24 -7.57 5.33
C THR A 38 6.29 -6.46 5.32
N LEU A 39 7.41 -6.72 4.65
CA LEU A 39 8.40 -5.71 4.34
C LEU A 39 8.14 -5.18 2.94
N TRP A 40 8.11 -3.87 2.80
CA TRP A 40 7.84 -3.19 1.55
C TRP A 40 8.90 -2.13 1.28
N ASP A 41 9.48 -2.18 0.09
CA ASP A 41 10.46 -1.20 -0.38
C ASP A 41 9.74 -0.09 -1.17
N GLY A 42 9.90 1.15 -0.73
CA GLY A 42 9.35 2.30 -1.44
C GLY A 42 9.28 3.56 -0.59
N LYS A 43 8.58 4.57 -1.13
CA LYS A 43 8.44 5.88 -0.50
C LYS A 43 7.27 5.93 0.46
N PHE A 44 7.55 6.16 1.74
CA PHE A 44 6.54 6.41 2.76
C PHE A 44 6.94 7.62 3.62
N GLU A 45 5.99 8.49 3.94
CA GLU A 45 6.23 9.76 4.66
C GLU A 45 7.39 10.60 4.08
N GLY A 46 7.52 10.60 2.74
CA GLY A 46 8.55 11.36 2.04
C GLY A 46 9.93 10.72 2.02
N LYS A 47 10.09 9.52 2.58
CA LYS A 47 11.37 8.80 2.67
C LYS A 47 11.32 7.49 1.87
N ASP A 48 12.30 7.30 1.01
CA ASP A 48 12.54 6.05 0.28
C ASP A 48 13.36 5.10 1.17
N ASP A 49 12.74 4.02 1.64
CA ASP A 49 13.36 3.05 2.55
C ASP A 49 12.60 1.71 2.50
N ARG A 50 13.04 0.74 3.31
CA ARG A 50 12.34 -0.50 3.60
C ARG A 50 11.46 -0.33 4.83
N TRP A 51 10.16 -0.44 4.64
CA TRP A 51 9.15 -0.24 5.68
C TRP A 51 8.51 -1.55 6.13
N LEU A 52 8.15 -1.60 7.41
CA LEU A 52 7.21 -2.60 7.93
C LEU A 52 5.77 -2.11 7.67
N ARG A 53 4.97 -2.92 6.96
CA ARG A 53 3.62 -2.55 6.53
C ARG A 53 2.61 -3.66 6.82
N TRP A 54 1.35 -3.25 7.01
CA TRP A 54 0.23 -4.18 7.04
C TRP A 54 -0.08 -4.69 5.63
N CYS A 55 -0.41 -5.97 5.50
CA CYS A 55 -0.82 -6.58 4.24
C CYS A 55 -2.08 -7.45 4.37
N THR A 56 -2.76 -7.66 3.25
CA THR A 56 -3.85 -8.62 3.10
C THR A 56 -3.33 -10.06 3.07
N ALA A 57 -4.23 -11.05 3.04
CA ALA A 57 -3.88 -12.48 3.00
C ALA A 57 -3.04 -12.85 1.76
N GLU A 58 -3.21 -12.09 0.69
CA GLU A 58 -2.47 -12.21 -0.57
C GLU A 58 -1.08 -11.53 -0.52
N GLY A 59 -0.72 -10.93 0.61
CA GLY A 59 0.54 -10.20 0.78
C GLY A 59 0.52 -8.78 0.19
N VAL A 60 -0.64 -8.28 -0.24
CA VAL A 60 -0.77 -6.93 -0.80
C VAL A 60 -0.74 -5.90 0.33
N VAL A 61 0.16 -4.92 0.23
CA VAL A 61 0.27 -3.84 1.22
C VAL A 61 -1.03 -3.05 1.28
N ILE A 62 -1.56 -2.88 2.49
CA ILE A 62 -2.71 -2.05 2.75
C ILE A 62 -2.24 -0.58 2.69
N PRO A 63 -2.79 0.24 1.79
CA PRO A 63 -2.48 1.67 1.72
C PRO A 63 -3.01 2.41 2.95
N THR A 64 -2.28 3.44 3.36
CA THR A 64 -2.75 4.40 4.37
C THR A 64 -3.87 5.27 3.79
N GLY A 65 -4.63 5.93 4.66
CA GLY A 65 -5.67 6.86 4.23
C GLY A 65 -5.13 7.98 3.31
N ALA A 66 -3.92 8.48 3.58
CA ALA A 66 -3.27 9.47 2.74
C ALA A 66 -2.89 8.92 1.35
N GLU A 67 -2.33 7.71 1.28
CA GLU A 67 -1.98 7.05 0.01
C GLU A 67 -3.24 6.76 -0.83
N ASN A 68 -4.34 6.34 -0.20
CA ASN A 68 -5.61 6.16 -0.88
C ASN A 68 -6.17 7.47 -1.42
N ALA A 69 -6.18 8.54 -0.61
CA ALA A 69 -6.66 9.85 -1.05
C ALA A 69 -5.83 10.39 -2.22
N GLU A 70 -4.51 10.20 -2.18
CA GLU A 70 -3.60 10.54 -3.27
C GLU A 70 -3.92 9.75 -4.54
N GLN A 71 -4.11 8.43 -4.42
CA GLN A 71 -4.41 7.56 -5.55
C GLN A 71 -5.75 7.94 -6.22
N GLU A 72 -6.78 8.22 -5.42
CA GLU A 72 -8.09 8.64 -5.94
C GLU A 72 -8.01 10.03 -6.60
N ARG A 73 -7.25 10.96 -6.04
CA ARG A 73 -7.02 12.27 -6.67
C ARG A 73 -6.34 12.11 -8.04
N GLN A 74 -5.27 11.31 -8.12
CA GLN A 74 -4.59 11.04 -9.38
C GLN A 74 -5.48 10.33 -10.40
N ARG A 75 -6.40 9.47 -9.96
CA ARG A 75 -7.38 8.83 -10.84
C ARG A 75 -8.37 9.84 -11.42
N ALA A 76 -8.89 10.74 -10.59
CA ALA A 76 -9.77 11.82 -11.02
C ALA A 76 -9.07 12.73 -12.03
N GLU A 77 -7.87 13.22 -11.71
CA GLU A 77 -7.08 14.09 -12.60
C GLU A 77 -6.80 13.42 -13.96
N ARG A 78 -6.46 12.13 -13.98
CA ARG A 78 -6.23 11.38 -15.23
C ARG A 78 -7.51 11.18 -16.03
N ALA A 79 -8.65 10.98 -15.37
CA ALA A 79 -9.94 10.84 -16.05
C ALA A 79 -10.35 12.17 -16.69
N GLU A 80 -10.24 13.28 -15.95
CA GLU A 80 -10.52 14.63 -16.44
C GLU A 80 -9.62 15.00 -17.63
N ALA A 81 -8.32 14.74 -17.54
CA ALA A 81 -7.39 14.99 -18.63
C ALA A 81 -7.76 14.21 -19.91
N LYS A 82 -8.20 12.95 -19.77
CA LYS A 82 -8.67 12.15 -20.92
C LYS A 82 -9.96 12.68 -21.51
N VAL A 83 -10.92 13.08 -20.68
CA VAL A 83 -12.18 13.69 -21.15
C VAL A 83 -11.91 14.98 -21.90
N ALA A 84 -11.05 15.85 -21.36
CA ALA A 84 -10.66 17.09 -22.02
C ALA A 84 -10.00 16.84 -23.39
N GLN A 85 -9.07 15.88 -23.47
CA GLN A 85 -8.40 15.51 -24.71
C GLN A 85 -9.37 14.94 -25.75
N LEU A 86 -10.33 14.11 -25.32
CA LEU A 86 -11.35 13.56 -26.20
C LEU A 86 -12.31 14.64 -26.70
N ALA A 87 -12.74 15.55 -25.82
CA ALA A 87 -13.60 16.67 -26.19
C ALA A 87 -12.91 17.61 -27.20
N GLU A 88 -11.63 17.89 -27.03
CA GLU A 88 -10.84 18.65 -27.99
C GLU A 88 -10.76 17.95 -29.35
N ARG A 89 -10.54 16.63 -29.35
CA ARG A 89 -10.50 15.83 -30.58
C ARG A 89 -11.85 15.77 -31.30
N LEU A 90 -12.96 15.69 -30.55
CA LEU A 90 -14.31 15.76 -31.11
C LEU A 90 -14.58 17.12 -31.75
N ARG A 91 -14.23 18.22 -31.05
CA ARG A 91 -14.32 19.59 -31.59
C ARG A 91 -13.48 19.76 -32.85
N ALA A 92 -12.27 19.21 -32.88
CA ALA A 92 -11.40 19.23 -34.06
C ALA A 92 -12.00 18.45 -35.26
N MET A 93 -12.86 17.46 -34.99
CA MET A 93 -13.62 16.72 -36.00
C MET A 93 -14.96 17.39 -36.35
N GLY A 94 -15.28 18.55 -35.76
CA GLY A 94 -16.53 19.28 -35.98
C GLY A 94 -17.75 18.66 -35.29
N LEU A 95 -17.53 17.75 -34.34
CA LEU A 95 -18.56 17.12 -33.52
C LEU A 95 -18.69 17.89 -32.19
N ASP A 96 -19.92 18.13 -31.74
CA ASP A 96 -20.18 18.74 -30.44
C ASP A 96 -19.99 17.68 -29.33
N PRO A 97 -19.02 17.87 -28.40
CA PRO A 97 -18.79 16.92 -27.31
C PRO A 97 -19.84 16.97 -26.20
N ASP A 98 -20.75 17.95 -26.20
CA ASP A 98 -21.73 18.21 -25.12
C ASP A 98 -23.21 18.01 -25.55
N ALA A 99 -23.45 17.47 -26.76
CA ALA A 99 -24.79 17.27 -27.35
C ALA A 99 -25.49 15.96 -26.95
#